data_AF-A0AAN2PHB0-F1
#
_entry.id   AF-A0AAN2PHB0-F1
#
_cell.length_a   1.000
_cell.length_b   1.000
_cell.length_c   1.000
_cell.angle_alpha   90.00
_cell.angle_beta   90.00
_cell.angle_gamma   90.00
#
_symmetry.space_group_name_H-M   'P 1'
#
loop_
_entity.id
_entity.type
_entity.pdbx_description
1 polymer ?
#
loop_
_entity_poly.entity_id
_entity_poly.type
_entity_poly.pdbx_seq_one_letter_code
_entity_poly.pdbx_strand_id
1 'polypeptide(L)'
;MGLTLLAPSLMLNLINTAYYGFGQFLPGLLSIFFFRSIRPAGIAAGLITGDLFAIGMHLAQMNFLNINIGLIALLINFTVAYAISMYLKRKQKSRTSFEEPIAYNSIELEETYPKNSVIVD
;
A
#
# COMPACT_ATOMS: atom_id res chain seq x y z
N MET A 1 15.79 42.97 -2.95
CA MET A 1 15.27 42.93 -4.34
C MET A 1 15.31 41.52 -4.95
N GLY A 2 16.29 40.67 -4.65
CA GLY A 2 16.29 39.27 -5.13
C GLY A 2 15.18 38.40 -4.52
N LEU A 3 14.88 38.55 -3.22
CA LEU A 3 13.83 37.77 -2.56
C LEU A 3 12.43 38.05 -3.14
N THR A 4 12.14 39.28 -3.56
CA THR A 4 10.84 39.65 -4.18
C THR A 4 10.69 39.13 -5.62
N LEU A 5 11.80 38.84 -6.31
CA LEU A 5 11.79 38.23 -7.64
C LEU A 5 11.76 36.69 -7.57
N LEU A 6 12.38 36.10 -6.53
CA LEU A 6 12.41 34.65 -6.33
C LEU A 6 11.21 34.13 -5.52
N ALA A 7 10.64 34.94 -4.62
CA ALA A 7 9.48 34.55 -3.80
C ALA A 7 8.27 34.10 -4.61
N PRO A 8 7.88 34.77 -5.73
CA PRO A 8 6.77 34.30 -6.56
C PRO A 8 7.03 32.92 -7.18
N SER A 9 8.25 32.68 -7.66
CA SER A 9 8.63 31.40 -8.27
C SER A 9 8.72 30.28 -7.25
N LEU A 10 9.23 30.56 -6.05
CA LEU A 10 9.27 29.60 -4.95
C LEU A 10 7.87 29.27 -4.44
N MET A 11 6.98 30.26 -4.34
CA MET A 11 5.60 30.05 -3.94
C MET A 11 4.85 29.18 -4.97
N LEU A 12 5.04 29.43 -6.26
CA LEU A 12 4.47 28.60 -7.34
C LEU A 12 4.98 27.15 -7.28
N ASN A 13 6.27 26.94 -7.05
CA ASN A 13 6.83 25.59 -6.92
C ASN A 13 6.31 24.87 -5.67
N LEU A 14 6.19 25.57 -4.54
CA LEU A 14 5.58 25.02 -3.34
C LEU A 14 4.12 24.62 -3.57
N ILE A 15 3.36 25.50 -4.22
CA ILE A 15 1.95 25.25 -4.55
C ILE A 15 1.85 24.03 -5.46
N ASN A 16 2.62 23.96 -6.55
CA ASN A 16 2.60 22.82 -7.46
C ASN A 16 3.01 21.52 -6.77
N THR A 17 4.07 21.55 -5.96
CA THR A 17 4.52 20.38 -5.19
C THR A 17 3.46 19.92 -4.19
N ALA A 18 2.83 20.84 -3.48
CA ALA A 18 1.75 20.54 -2.55
C ALA A 18 0.52 19.94 -3.26
N TYR A 19 0.16 20.48 -4.43
CA TYR A 19 -0.91 19.93 -5.26
C TYR A 19 -0.59 18.52 -5.76
N TYR A 20 0.67 18.25 -6.12
CA TYR A 20 1.10 16.91 -6.56
C TYR A 20 1.03 15.90 -5.41
N GLY A 21 1.45 16.28 -4.20
CA GLY A 21 1.35 15.41 -3.02
C GLY A 21 -0.10 15.15 -2.61
N PHE A 22 -0.94 16.18 -2.57
CA PHE A 22 -2.36 16.02 -2.19
C PHE A 22 -3.12 15.10 -3.16
N GLY A 23 -2.76 15.11 -4.44
CA GLY A 23 -3.32 14.20 -5.43
C GLY A 23 -3.07 12.71 -5.12
N GLN A 24 -2.00 12.36 -4.39
CA GLN A 24 -1.63 10.96 -4.15
C GLN A 24 -2.60 10.19 -3.24
N PHE A 25 -3.49 10.89 -2.52
CA PHE A 25 -4.54 10.26 -1.73
C PHE A 25 -5.71 9.76 -2.59
N LEU A 26 -5.86 10.25 -3.83
CA LEU A 26 -6.96 9.87 -4.73
C LEU A 26 -7.05 8.34 -4.97
N PRO A 27 -5.97 7.63 -5.37
CA PRO A 27 -5.96 6.17 -5.50
C PRO A 27 -6.46 5.45 -4.25
N GLY A 28 -6.04 5.91 -3.06
CA GLY A 28 -6.46 5.36 -1.78
C GLY A 28 -7.95 5.57 -1.55
N LEU A 29 -8.46 6.77 -1.79
CA LEU A 29 -9.89 7.07 -1.66
C LEU A 29 -10.74 6.28 -2.66
N LEU A 30 -10.35 6.24 -3.93
CA LEU A 30 -10.99 5.47 -4.99
C LEU A 30 -11.00 3.97 -4.68
N SER A 31 -9.97 3.45 -4.03
CA SER A 31 -9.92 2.04 -3.63
C SER A 31 -11.02 1.65 -2.64
N ILE A 32 -11.44 2.56 -1.77
CA ILE A 32 -12.52 2.31 -0.79
C ILE A 32 -13.86 2.14 -1.51
N PHE A 33 -14.14 2.97 -2.52
CA PHE A 33 -15.41 2.96 -3.24
C PHE A 33 -15.49 1.85 -4.32
N PHE A 34 -14.44 1.66 -5.11
CA PHE A 34 -14.47 0.79 -6.28
C PHE A 34 -13.78 -0.57 -6.07
N PHE A 35 -12.78 -0.65 -5.20
CA PHE A 35 -11.91 -1.82 -5.09
C PHE A 35 -11.83 -2.35 -3.65
N ARG A 36 -12.95 -2.91 -3.16
CA ARG A 36 -13.07 -3.57 -1.84
C ARG A 36 -12.05 -4.70 -1.57
N SER A 37 -11.21 -5.04 -2.54
CA SER A 37 -10.16 -6.06 -2.44
C SER A 37 -8.73 -5.50 -2.23
N ILE A 38 -8.54 -4.18 -2.14
CA ILE A 38 -7.22 -3.56 -1.93
C ILE A 38 -6.89 -3.54 -0.43
N ARG A 39 -5.64 -3.86 -0.07
CA ARG A 39 -5.20 -3.94 1.32
C ARG A 39 -4.64 -2.60 1.78
N PRO A 40 -4.82 -2.22 3.06
CA PRO A 40 -4.28 -0.97 3.60
C PRO A 40 -2.76 -0.88 3.45
N ALA A 41 -2.05 -2.01 3.59
CA ALA A 41 -0.60 -2.06 3.39
C ALA A 41 -0.15 -1.73 1.95
N GLY A 42 -0.95 -2.12 0.94
CA GLY A 42 -0.66 -1.78 -0.45
C GLY A 42 -0.91 -0.31 -0.75
N ILE A 43 -1.99 0.27 -0.21
CA ILE A 43 -2.29 1.69 -0.33
C ILE A 43 -1.17 2.54 0.27
N ALA A 44 -0.69 2.20 1.46
CA ALA A 44 0.41 2.91 2.11
C ALA A 44 1.70 2.88 1.28
N ALA A 45 2.05 1.71 0.72
CA ALA A 45 3.22 1.58 -0.13
C ALA A 45 3.10 2.36 -1.45
N GLY A 46 1.90 2.37 -2.05
CA GLY A 46 1.61 3.17 -3.24
C GLY A 46 1.73 4.67 -2.95
N LEU A 47 1.20 5.14 -1.82
CA LEU A 47 1.26 6.54 -1.40
C LEU A 47 2.71 7.02 -1.24
N ILE A 48 3.52 6.28 -0.47
CA ILE A 48 4.93 6.60 -0.26
C ILE A 48 5.69 6.63 -1.60
N THR A 49 5.43 5.65 -2.45
CA THR A 49 6.09 5.58 -3.77
C THR A 49 5.67 6.75 -4.66
N GLY A 50 4.38 7.08 -4.69
CA GLY A 50 3.82 8.20 -5.45
C GLY A 50 4.40 9.55 -5.04
N ASP A 51 4.45 9.83 -3.75
CA ASP A 51 5.04 11.07 -3.21
C ASP A 51 6.52 11.20 -3.57
N LEU A 52 7.30 10.13 -3.35
CA LEU A 52 8.72 10.13 -3.70
C LEU A 52 8.94 10.35 -5.20
N PHE A 53 8.11 9.73 -6.04
CA PHE A 53 8.23 9.89 -7.49
C PHE A 53 7.79 11.28 -7.96
N ALA A 54 6.74 11.85 -7.37
CA ALA A 54 6.29 13.21 -7.67
C ALA A 54 7.37 14.26 -7.32
N ILE A 55 7.96 14.14 -6.14
CA ILE A 55 9.05 15.02 -5.69
C ILE A 55 10.29 14.83 -6.58
N GLY A 56 10.68 13.58 -6.83
CA GLY A 56 11.85 13.26 -7.65
C GLY A 56 11.73 13.79 -9.08
N MET A 57 10.58 13.60 -9.73
CA MET A 57 10.34 14.13 -11.08
C MET A 57 10.25 15.65 -11.11
N HIS A 58 9.67 16.28 -10.09
CA HIS A 58 9.60 17.74 -10.00
C HIS A 58 10.99 18.36 -9.86
N LEU A 59 11.85 17.78 -9.01
CA LEU A 59 13.25 18.21 -8.86
C LEU A 59 14.09 17.97 -10.11
N ALA A 60 13.85 16.87 -10.82
CA ALA A 60 14.54 16.55 -12.07
C ALA A 60 14.05 17.37 -13.27
N GLN A 61 13.03 18.23 -13.10
CA GLN A 61 12.37 19.00 -14.17
C GLN A 61 12.01 18.15 -15.40
N MET A 62 11.63 16.88 -15.19
CA MET A 62 11.26 15.99 -16.29
C MET A 62 9.89 16.36 -16.84
N ASN A 63 9.87 16.98 -18.01
CA ASN A 63 8.65 17.32 -18.74
C ASN A 63 8.33 16.23 -19.76
N PHE A 64 7.53 15.23 -19.35
CA PHE A 64 6.99 14.24 -20.27
C PHE A 64 5.72 14.78 -20.95
N LEU A 65 5.76 15.01 -22.26
CA LEU A 65 4.58 15.30 -23.11
C LEU A 65 3.67 16.48 -22.66
N ASN A 66 4.16 17.46 -21.89
CA ASN A 66 3.32 18.50 -21.23
C ASN A 66 2.27 17.95 -20.24
N ILE A 67 2.40 16.69 -19.83
CA ILE A 67 1.54 16.09 -18.82
C ILE A 67 2.01 16.56 -17.44
N ASN A 68 1.05 16.86 -16.56
CA ASN A 68 1.32 17.25 -15.18
C ASN A 68 2.07 16.11 -14.44
N ILE A 69 3.23 16.44 -13.86
CA ILE A 69 4.09 15.48 -13.14
C ILE A 69 3.34 14.75 -12.03
N GLY A 70 2.42 15.44 -11.34
CA GLY A 70 1.57 14.83 -10.32
C GLY A 70 0.67 13.73 -10.88
N LEU A 71 0.17 13.87 -12.11
CA LEU A 71 -0.65 12.85 -12.76
C LEU A 71 0.15 11.58 -13.07
N ILE A 72 1.38 11.73 -13.55
CA ILE A 72 2.28 10.60 -13.84
C ILE A 72 2.60 9.85 -12.54
N ALA A 73 2.97 10.59 -11.50
CA ALA A 73 3.23 10.01 -10.19
C ALA A 73 2.00 9.31 -9.60
N LEU A 74 0.81 9.84 -9.85
CA LEU A 74 -0.46 9.24 -9.44
C LEU A 74 -0.74 7.90 -10.13
N LEU A 75 -0.43 7.78 -11.43
CA LEU A 75 -0.53 6.50 -12.15
C LEU A 75 0.44 5.46 -11.58
N ILE A 76 1.65 5.87 -11.21
CA ILE A 76 2.65 5.00 -10.57
C ILE A 76 2.17 4.55 -9.20
N ASN A 77 1.67 5.46 -8.36
CA ASN A 77 1.07 5.14 -7.06
C ASN A 77 -0.02 4.08 -7.22
N PHE A 78 -0.99 4.31 -8.11
CA PHE A 78 -2.10 3.39 -8.34
C PHE A 78 -1.59 2.00 -8.75
N THR A 79 -0.62 1.94 -9.67
CA THR A 79 -0.03 0.69 -10.15
C THR A 79 0.67 -0.08 -9.03
N VAL A 80 1.47 0.62 -8.21
CA VAL A 80 2.21 0.04 -7.08
C VAL A 80 1.25 -0.45 -5.99
N ALA A 81 0.25 0.35 -5.64
CA ALA A 81 -0.77 -0.01 -4.66
C ALA A 81 -1.53 -1.28 -5.07
N TYR A 82 -1.88 -1.40 -6.34
CA TYR A 82 -2.55 -2.57 -6.90
C TYR A 82 -1.63 -3.80 -6.90
N ALA A 83 -0.40 -3.67 -7.41
CA ALA A 83 0.57 -4.76 -7.50
C ALA A 83 0.91 -5.36 -6.11
N ILE A 84 1.21 -4.49 -5.15
CA ILE A 84 1.54 -4.89 -3.77
C ILE A 84 0.32 -5.53 -3.10
N SER A 85 -0.88 -4.96 -3.25
CA SER A 85 -2.10 -5.54 -2.70
C SER A 85 -2.38 -6.94 -3.26
N MET A 86 -2.20 -7.15 -4.56
CA MET A 86 -2.38 -8.46 -5.20
C MET A 86 -1.35 -9.48 -4.70
N TYR A 87 -0.08 -9.06 -4.56
CA TYR A 87 0.99 -9.91 -4.05
C TYR A 87 0.75 -10.36 -2.60
N LEU A 88 0.35 -9.43 -1.72
CA LEU A 88 -0.01 -9.72 -0.32
C LEU A 88 -1.24 -10.63 -0.22
N LYS A 89 -2.24 -10.44 -1.10
CA LYS A 89 -3.43 -11.32 -1.14
C LYS A 89 -3.06 -12.77 -1.45
N ARG A 90 -2.09 -13.00 -2.34
CA ARG A 90 -1.56 -14.35 -2.64
C ARG A 90 -0.89 -14.99 -1.42
N LYS A 91 -0.03 -14.24 -0.71
CA LYS A 91 0.66 -14.75 0.49
C LYS A 91 -0.28 -15.11 1.64
N GLN A 92 -1.37 -14.38 1.83
CA GLN A 92 -2.30 -14.71 2.92
C GLN A 92 -3.14 -15.94 2.61
N LYS A 93 -3.58 -16.12 1.36
CA LYS A 93 -4.32 -17.31 0.93
C LYS A 93 -3.47 -18.59 1.06
N SER A 94 -2.17 -18.51 0.80
CA SER A 94 -1.27 -19.63 1.02
C SER A 94 -1.06 -19.92 2.51
N ARG A 95 -0.94 -18.92 3.37
CA ARG A 95 -0.65 -19.14 4.81
C ARG A 95 -1.81 -19.79 5.56
N THR A 96 -3.05 -19.38 5.29
CA THR A 96 -4.25 -19.99 5.89
C THR A 96 -4.45 -21.45 5.46
N SER A 97 -4.00 -21.83 4.27
CA SER A 97 -4.11 -23.21 3.77
C SER A 97 -3.13 -24.19 4.42
N PHE A 98 -2.07 -23.70 5.10
CA PHE A 98 -1.12 -24.53 5.84
C PHE A 98 -1.42 -24.61 7.34
N GLU A 99 -2.29 -23.75 7.89
CA GLU A 99 -2.66 -23.76 9.32
C GLU A 99 -3.93 -24.57 9.64
N GLU A 100 -4.79 -24.91 8.66
CA GLU A 100 -6.05 -25.64 8.89
C GLU A 100 -6.01 -27.16 8.53
N PRO A 101 -5.20 -27.99 9.22
CA PRO A 101 -5.72 -29.34 9.51
C PRO A 101 -5.37 -29.91 10.89
N ILE A 102 -4.64 -29.19 11.75
CA ILE A 102 -4.13 -29.79 13.01
C ILE A 102 -4.97 -29.50 14.25
N ALA A 103 -5.73 -28.39 14.27
CA ALA A 103 -6.48 -27.98 15.46
C ALA A 103 -7.76 -28.79 15.71
N TYR A 104 -8.41 -29.30 14.64
CA TYR A 104 -9.61 -30.14 14.80
C TYR A 104 -9.26 -31.56 15.25
N ASN A 105 -8.19 -32.15 14.69
CA ASN A 105 -7.78 -33.51 15.04
C ASN A 105 -7.21 -33.63 16.47
N SER A 106 -6.61 -32.59 17.04
CA SER A 106 -6.10 -32.65 18.41
C SER A 106 -7.20 -32.67 19.47
N ILE A 107 -8.37 -32.11 19.19
CA ILE A 107 -9.50 -32.06 20.14
C ILE A 107 -10.25 -33.40 20.12
N GLU A 108 -10.39 -34.02 18.94
CA GLU A 108 -11.06 -35.32 18.79
C GLU A 108 -10.23 -36.50 19.35
N LEU A 109 -8.88 -36.39 19.30
CA LEU A 109 -7.98 -37.39 19.88
C LEU A 109 -7.89 -37.32 21.41
N GLU A 110 -8.16 -36.16 22.03
CA GLU A 110 -8.15 -36.02 23.49
C GLU A 110 -9.49 -36.45 24.14
N GLU A 111 -10.59 -36.42 23.38
CA GLU A 111 -11.89 -36.97 23.84
C GLU A 111 -11.96 -38.51 23.74
N THR A 112 -11.23 -39.11 22.79
CA THR A 112 -11.30 -40.57 22.52
C THR A 112 -10.43 -41.43 23.45
N TYR A 113 -9.42 -40.86 24.12
CA TYR A 113 -8.55 -41.58 25.06
C TYR A 113 -8.59 -40.98 26.46
N PRO A 114 -9.43 -41.48 27.39
CA PRO A 114 -9.39 -41.04 28.77
C PRO A 114 -8.03 -41.39 29.39
N LYS A 115 -7.35 -40.35 29.85
CA LYS A 115 -6.06 -40.35 30.55
C LYS A 115 -6.19 -40.99 31.94
N ASN A 116 -6.46 -42.29 32.01
CA ASN A 116 -6.43 -43.03 33.27
C ASN A 116 -6.07 -44.51 33.07
N SER A 117 -4.84 -44.79 32.61
CA SER A 117 -4.17 -46.05 32.92
C SER A 117 -3.15 -45.78 34.01
N VAL A 118 -3.66 -45.78 35.25
CA VAL A 118 -2.88 -45.93 36.46
C VAL A 118 -2.01 -47.18 36.28
N ILE A 119 -0.69 -47.00 36.29
CA ILE A 119 0.25 -48.11 36.41
C ILE A 119 0.10 -48.61 37.85
N VAL A 120 -0.71 -49.63 38.04
CA VAL A 120 -0.65 -50.53 39.20
C VAL A 120 0.12 -51.74 38.71
N ASP A 121 1.39 -51.80 39.09
CA ASP A 121 2.10 -52.95 39.66
C ASP A 121 3.59 -52.62 39.83
#